data_AF-A0A1J1LTZ3-F1
#
_entry.id   AF-A0A1J1LTZ3-F1
#
_cell.length_a   1.000
_cell.length_b   1.000
_cell.length_c   1.000
_cell.angle_alpha   90.00
_cell.angle_beta   90.00
_cell.angle_gamma   90.00
#
_symmetry.space_group_name_H-M   'P 1'
#
loop_
_entity.id
_entity.type
_entity.pdbx_description
1 polymer ?
#
loop_
_entity_poly.entity_id
_entity_poly.type
_entity_poly.pdbx_seq_one_letter_code
_entity_poly.pdbx_strand_id
1 'polypeptide(L)'
;MARIAILEFNGDWDILGFKVILEVREETGRLVLEKQGYLPPNPKLFQHLQLHWNDKYRSLGSPARIKPQSIIRQGSIHQRIKACKTSADELRSHLKTWLNSDTFRPLDQRLREECQRNEEIRVLIRTSDLTLKKLPLHLWDFFESYSNAELAISPLELEPLAGNQIFRPGSRLKILAILGHQDGINIEADLKLLQSLPQTEVTFLAEPKKHEINDQLWGQAWDIIFFAGHSETEGETGRIYINPQDSIPIEELWYGLKKAVQRGLKLAIFNSCDGLGLAEKLDDLKPGFLIKLLIGTER
;
A
#
# COMPACT_ATOMS: atom_id res chain seq x y z
N MET A 1 6.91 23.17 -6.35
CA MET A 1 6.00 23.27 -5.20
C MET A 1 5.27 21.94 -5.12
N ALA A 2 5.03 21.36 -3.95
CA ALA A 2 4.37 20.06 -3.91
C ALA A 2 2.85 20.19 -4.13
N ARG A 3 2.25 19.22 -4.83
CA ARG A 3 0.80 19.08 -5.00
C ARG A 3 0.28 17.86 -4.26
N ILE A 4 -0.97 17.94 -3.82
CA ILE A 4 -1.73 16.80 -3.29
C ILE A 4 -2.95 16.63 -4.18
N ALA A 5 -3.05 15.49 -4.86
CA ALA A 5 -4.22 15.11 -5.63
C ALA A 5 -4.98 14.03 -4.85
N ILE A 6 -6.25 14.27 -4.54
CA ILE A 6 -7.12 13.32 -3.84
C ILE A 6 -8.13 12.82 -4.86
N LEU A 7 -8.23 11.50 -5.01
CA LEU A 7 -9.24 10.83 -5.82
C LEU A 7 -10.13 10.02 -4.90
N GLU A 8 -11.38 10.47 -4.75
CA GLU A 8 -12.39 9.76 -3.96
C GLU A 8 -13.33 8.98 -4.89
N PHE A 9 -13.38 7.67 -4.70
CA PHE A 9 -14.18 6.74 -5.50
C PHE A 9 -15.39 6.27 -4.69
N ASN A 10 -16.59 6.49 -5.24
CA ASN A 10 -17.85 6.10 -4.64
C ASN A 10 -18.70 5.36 -5.67
N GLY A 11 -19.06 4.10 -5.40
CA GLY A 11 -19.89 3.28 -6.27
C GLY A 11 -19.55 1.79 -6.21
N ASP A 12 -19.81 1.08 -7.30
CA ASP A 12 -19.65 -0.37 -7.40
C ASP A 12 -19.12 -0.83 -8.76
N TRP A 13 -18.71 -2.09 -8.83
CA TRP A 13 -18.10 -2.69 -10.01
C TRP A 13 -19.08 -3.12 -11.10
N ASP A 14 -20.36 -3.27 -10.78
CA ASP A 14 -21.32 -4.05 -11.57
C ASP A 14 -22.33 -3.18 -12.33
N ILE A 15 -22.99 -2.27 -11.62
CA ILE A 15 -24.16 -1.53 -12.12
C ILE A 15 -23.84 -0.04 -12.18
N LEU A 16 -23.36 0.54 -11.08
CA LEU A 16 -23.24 1.99 -10.97
C LEU A 16 -21.88 2.52 -11.40
N GLY A 17 -20.85 1.68 -11.56
CA GLY A 17 -19.49 2.17 -11.76
C GLY A 17 -19.03 3.01 -10.57
N PHE A 18 -17.98 3.82 -10.74
CA PHE A 18 -17.49 4.69 -9.67
C PHE A 18 -17.62 6.15 -10.06
N LYS A 19 -18.38 6.91 -9.28
CA LYS A 19 -18.25 8.37 -9.27
C LYS A 19 -16.91 8.72 -8.64
N VAL A 20 -16.14 9.55 -9.32
CA VAL A 20 -14.82 9.98 -8.85
C VAL A 20 -14.83 11.48 -8.60
N ILE A 21 -14.40 11.89 -7.41
CA ILE A 21 -14.14 13.30 -7.08
C ILE A 21 -12.63 13.50 -7.06
N LEU A 22 -12.13 14.38 -7.92
CA LEU A 22 -10.76 14.85 -7.93
C LEU A 22 -10.68 16.17 -7.17
N GLU A 23 -9.87 16.23 -6.12
CA GLU A 23 -9.41 17.47 -5.52
C GLU A 23 -7.91 17.63 -5.74
N VAL A 24 -7.47 18.79 -6.23
CA VAL A 24 -6.05 19.16 -6.26
C VAL A 24 -5.82 20.29 -5.28
N ARG A 25 -4.84 20.12 -4.40
CA ARG A 25 -4.48 21.06 -3.35
C ARG A 25 -2.99 21.37 -3.41
N GLU A 26 -2.65 22.57 -2.96
CA GLU A 26 -1.27 22.92 -2.62
C GLU A 26 -0.90 22.31 -1.27
N GLU A 27 0.40 22.20 -1.02
CA GLU A 27 0.91 21.81 0.30
C GLU A 27 0.42 22.73 1.44
N THR A 28 0.09 23.99 1.14
CA THR A 28 -0.54 24.94 2.07
C THR A 28 -1.97 24.56 2.46
N GLY A 29 -2.56 23.54 1.82
CA GLY A 29 -3.95 23.11 1.99
C GLY A 29 -4.94 23.86 1.09
N ARG A 30 -4.49 24.89 0.36
CA ARG A 30 -5.33 25.66 -0.57
C ARG A 30 -5.86 24.76 -1.69
N LEU A 31 -7.18 24.75 -1.86
CA LEU A 31 -7.84 24.08 -2.97
C LEU A 31 -7.54 24.82 -4.28
N VAL A 32 -7.08 24.07 -5.27
CA VAL A 32 -6.73 24.55 -6.62
C VAL A 32 -7.84 24.16 -7.59
N LEU A 33 -8.31 22.92 -7.47
CA LEU A 33 -9.32 22.34 -8.33
C LEU A 33 -10.17 21.35 -7.54
N GLU A 34 -11.47 21.37 -7.80
CA GLU A 34 -12.36 20.25 -7.54
C GLU A 34 -13.10 19.89 -8.82
N LYS A 35 -13.15 18.62 -9.19
CA LYS A 35 -13.85 18.14 -10.38
C LYS A 35 -14.44 16.77 -10.16
N GLN A 36 -15.66 16.58 -10.66
CA GLN A 36 -16.32 15.28 -10.68
C GLN A 36 -16.10 14.59 -12.03
N GLY A 37 -15.88 13.29 -11.98
CA GLY A 37 -15.73 12.41 -13.13
C GLY A 37 -16.33 11.04 -12.80
N TYR A 38 -16.16 10.10 -13.72
CA TYR A 38 -16.82 8.81 -13.59
C TYR A 38 -16.05 7.70 -14.27
N LEU A 39 -15.93 6.56 -13.61
CA LEU A 39 -15.43 5.32 -14.18
C LEU A 39 -16.62 4.37 -14.44
N PRO A 40 -16.72 3.78 -15.64
CA PRO A 40 -17.82 2.89 -15.97
C PRO A 40 -17.75 1.59 -15.16
N PRO A 41 -18.87 0.87 -14.98
CA PRO A 41 -18.86 -0.47 -14.41
C PRO A 41 -17.91 -1.38 -15.17
N ASN A 42 -17.17 -2.22 -14.46
CA ASN A 42 -16.22 -3.14 -15.08
C ASN A 42 -16.14 -4.48 -14.30
N PRO A 43 -17.22 -5.28 -14.36
CA PRO A 43 -17.28 -6.56 -13.65
C PRO A 43 -16.20 -7.54 -14.14
N LYS A 44 -15.74 -7.41 -15.39
CA LYS A 44 -14.65 -8.22 -15.94
C LYS A 44 -13.30 -7.91 -15.29
N LEU A 45 -13.00 -6.63 -15.06
CA LEU A 45 -11.79 -6.23 -14.33
C LEU A 45 -11.86 -6.72 -12.88
N PHE A 46 -13.02 -6.57 -12.23
CA PHE A 46 -13.23 -7.09 -10.89
C PHE A 46 -12.99 -8.62 -10.81
N GLN A 47 -13.62 -9.40 -11.68
CA GLN A 47 -13.45 -10.85 -11.73
C GLN A 47 -12.00 -11.25 -12.02
N HIS A 48 -11.33 -10.56 -12.95
CA HIS A 48 -9.93 -10.85 -13.24
C HIS A 48 -9.05 -10.49 -12.04
N LEU A 49 -9.26 -9.37 -11.38
CA LEU A 49 -8.50 -9.00 -10.18
C LEU A 49 -8.62 -10.07 -9.09
N GLN A 50 -9.83 -10.58 -8.84
CA GLN A 50 -10.07 -11.65 -7.90
C GLN A 50 -9.36 -12.95 -8.31
N LEU A 51 -9.49 -13.37 -9.57
CA LEU A 51 -8.82 -14.56 -10.10
C LEU A 51 -7.29 -14.43 -10.07
N HIS A 52 -6.75 -13.25 -10.38
CA HIS A 52 -5.33 -12.99 -10.35
C HIS A 52 -4.78 -13.19 -8.94
N TRP A 53 -5.35 -12.49 -7.96
CA TRP A 53 -4.88 -12.57 -6.58
C TRP A 53 -5.11 -13.95 -5.97
N ASN A 54 -6.32 -14.50 -6.11
CA ASN A 54 -6.71 -15.74 -5.44
C ASN A 54 -6.09 -16.99 -6.07
N ASP A 55 -6.07 -17.07 -7.41
CA ASP A 55 -5.74 -18.33 -8.09
C ASP A 55 -4.33 -18.32 -8.68
N LYS A 56 -3.86 -17.16 -9.15
CA LYS A 56 -2.56 -17.07 -9.84
C LYS A 56 -1.46 -16.70 -8.86
N TYR A 57 -1.57 -15.54 -8.24
CA TYR A 57 -0.55 -14.97 -7.37
C TYR A 57 -0.40 -15.73 -6.05
N ARG A 58 -1.49 -15.95 -5.29
CA ARG A 58 -1.43 -16.73 -4.03
C ARG A 58 -0.92 -18.14 -4.23
N SER A 59 -1.14 -18.72 -5.42
CA SER A 59 -0.56 -20.02 -5.72
C SER A 59 0.98 -19.97 -5.66
N LEU A 60 1.62 -18.89 -6.10
CA LEU A 60 3.08 -18.76 -6.09
C LEU A 60 3.70 -18.75 -4.69
N GLY A 61 2.92 -18.40 -3.66
CA GLY A 61 3.37 -18.42 -2.26
C GLY A 61 3.92 -19.78 -1.87
N SER A 62 5.14 -19.78 -1.30
CA SER A 62 5.76 -20.97 -0.73
C SER A 62 4.93 -21.45 0.47
N PRO A 63 4.65 -22.75 0.62
CA PRO A 63 4.07 -23.30 1.82
C PRO A 63 5.15 -23.30 2.91
N ALA A 64 5.45 -22.14 3.48
CA ALA A 64 6.24 -22.07 4.69
C ALA A 64 5.38 -22.62 5.85
N ARG A 65 5.31 -23.96 5.96
CA ARG A 65 4.68 -24.79 7.03
C ARG A 65 3.27 -25.36 6.84
N ILE A 66 2.87 -25.73 5.63
CA ILE A 66 1.75 -26.69 5.53
C ILE A 66 2.31 -28.10 5.73
N LYS A 67 2.02 -28.73 6.89
CA LYS A 67 2.00 -30.19 6.98
C LYS A 67 1.08 -30.68 5.86
N PRO A 68 1.54 -31.57 4.97
CA PRO A 68 0.88 -31.84 3.71
C PRO A 68 -0.47 -32.54 3.95
N GLN A 69 -1.55 -31.77 4.00
CA GLN A 69 -2.85 -32.27 3.60
C GLN A 69 -2.99 -31.98 2.10
N SER A 70 -2.42 -32.91 1.33
CA SER A 70 -2.81 -33.28 -0.05
C SER A 70 -3.66 -32.25 -0.82
N ILE A 71 -3.05 -31.16 -1.29
CA ILE A 71 -3.48 -30.53 -2.53
C ILE A 71 -2.39 -30.83 -3.54
N ILE A 72 -2.65 -31.80 -4.42
CA ILE A 72 -1.80 -32.09 -5.57
C ILE A 72 -1.84 -30.84 -6.45
N ARG A 73 -0.90 -29.91 -6.25
CA ARG A 73 -0.79 -28.70 -7.07
C ARG A 73 -0.17 -29.12 -8.42
N GLN A 74 -1.03 -29.33 -9.42
CA GLN A 74 -0.60 -29.76 -10.77
C GLN A 74 0.17 -28.64 -11.50
N GLY A 75 1.31 -28.99 -12.09
CA GLY A 75 2.12 -28.10 -12.94
C GLY A 75 3.46 -27.67 -12.31
N SER A 76 4.46 -27.40 -13.16
CA SER A 76 5.77 -26.91 -12.70
C SER A 76 5.67 -25.49 -12.13
N ILE A 77 6.52 -25.15 -11.15
CA ILE A 77 6.61 -23.78 -10.61
C ILE A 77 6.83 -22.73 -11.70
N HIS A 78 7.62 -23.06 -12.73
CA HIS A 78 7.87 -22.21 -13.88
C HIS A 78 6.60 -21.89 -14.68
N GLN A 79 5.75 -22.89 -14.93
CA GLN A 79 4.47 -22.67 -15.61
C GLN A 79 3.53 -21.78 -14.80
N ARG A 80 3.55 -21.91 -13.47
CA ARG A 80 2.73 -21.11 -12.56
C ARG A 80 3.19 -19.66 -12.50
N ILE A 81 4.50 -19.44 -12.41
CA ILE A 81 5.10 -18.10 -12.51
C ILE A 81 4.73 -17.46 -13.85
N LYS A 82 4.88 -18.20 -14.96
CA LYS A 82 4.49 -17.70 -16.29
C LYS A 82 3.01 -17.33 -16.35
N ALA A 83 2.12 -18.19 -15.85
CA ALA A 83 0.68 -17.93 -15.82
C ALA A 83 0.32 -16.70 -14.96
N CYS A 84 1.01 -16.50 -13.83
CA CYS A 84 0.82 -15.33 -12.99
C CYS A 84 1.28 -14.05 -13.70
N LYS A 85 2.46 -14.06 -14.33
CA LYS A 85 2.95 -12.92 -15.13
C LYS A 85 1.98 -12.56 -16.25
N THR A 86 1.50 -13.55 -17.01
CA THR A 86 0.50 -13.32 -18.06
C THR A 86 -0.79 -12.71 -17.51
N SER A 87 -1.30 -13.22 -16.39
CA SER A 87 -2.48 -12.64 -15.75
C SER A 87 -2.23 -11.21 -15.22
N ALA A 88 -1.03 -10.90 -14.73
CA ALA A 88 -0.65 -9.55 -14.32
C ALA A 88 -0.62 -8.57 -15.51
N ASP A 89 -0.06 -9.00 -16.65
CA ASP A 89 -0.01 -8.20 -17.88
C ASP A 89 -1.41 -7.89 -18.42
N GLU A 90 -2.29 -8.89 -18.43
CA GLU A 90 -3.69 -8.73 -18.82
C GLU A 90 -4.45 -7.80 -17.84
N LEU A 91 -4.23 -7.96 -16.53
CA LEU A 91 -4.79 -7.08 -15.51
C LEU A 91 -4.33 -5.63 -15.70
N ARG A 92 -3.04 -5.41 -15.98
CA ARG A 92 -2.48 -4.09 -16.31
C ARG A 92 -3.17 -3.48 -17.52
N SER A 93 -3.37 -4.27 -18.59
CA SER A 93 -4.06 -3.82 -19.80
C SER A 93 -5.52 -3.41 -19.54
N HIS A 94 -6.26 -4.24 -18.80
CA HIS A 94 -7.64 -3.94 -18.42
C HIS A 94 -7.73 -2.69 -17.54
N LEU A 95 -6.83 -2.55 -16.57
CA LEU A 95 -6.75 -1.36 -15.70
C LEU A 95 -6.48 -0.09 -16.52
N LYS A 96 -5.46 -0.12 -17.39
CA LYS A 96 -5.13 1.04 -18.24
C LYS A 96 -6.28 1.42 -19.18
N THR A 97 -7.02 0.43 -19.70
CA THR A 97 -8.19 0.67 -20.55
C THR A 97 -9.31 1.33 -19.74
N TRP A 98 -9.58 0.84 -18.53
CA TRP A 98 -10.61 1.36 -17.66
C TRP A 98 -10.35 2.81 -17.22
N LEU A 99 -9.12 3.09 -16.80
CA LEU A 99 -8.64 4.44 -16.45
C LEU A 99 -8.55 5.37 -17.67
N ASN A 100 -8.59 4.86 -18.91
CA ASN A 100 -8.64 5.66 -20.14
C ASN A 100 -10.05 5.79 -20.73
N SER A 101 -11.08 5.35 -20.01
CA SER A 101 -12.47 5.49 -20.43
C SER A 101 -12.87 6.94 -20.71
N ASP A 102 -13.78 7.15 -21.65
CA ASP A 102 -14.20 8.49 -22.09
C ASP A 102 -14.83 9.30 -20.94
N THR A 103 -15.43 8.63 -19.95
CA THR A 103 -16.05 9.27 -18.78
C THR A 103 -15.04 9.69 -17.71
N PHE A 104 -13.85 9.07 -17.68
CA PHE A 104 -12.78 9.39 -16.71
C PHE A 104 -11.70 10.30 -17.31
N ARG A 105 -11.48 10.24 -18.63
CA ARG A 105 -10.48 11.04 -19.35
C ARG A 105 -10.53 12.54 -19.04
N PRO A 106 -11.69 13.22 -18.92
CA PRO A 106 -11.72 14.65 -18.58
C PRO A 106 -11.20 14.98 -17.18
N LEU A 107 -11.17 13.99 -16.27
CA LEU A 107 -10.64 14.12 -14.92
C LEU A 107 -9.12 13.88 -14.92
N ASP A 108 -8.65 12.85 -15.62
CA ASP A 108 -7.22 12.60 -15.86
C ASP A 108 -6.54 13.80 -16.55
N GLN A 109 -7.12 14.31 -17.63
CA GLN A 109 -6.60 15.50 -18.32
C GLN A 109 -6.48 16.69 -17.38
N ARG A 110 -7.49 16.91 -16.54
CA ARG A 110 -7.48 18.05 -15.63
C ARG A 110 -6.44 17.90 -14.52
N LEU A 111 -6.25 16.70 -13.98
CA LEU A 111 -5.14 16.42 -13.06
C LEU A 111 -3.79 16.78 -13.69
N ARG A 112 -3.58 16.40 -14.96
CA ARG A 112 -2.35 16.69 -15.70
C ARG A 112 -2.16 18.18 -16.03
N GLU A 113 -3.24 18.94 -16.16
CA GLU A 113 -3.17 20.40 -16.38
C GLU A 113 -2.75 21.15 -15.11
N GLU A 114 -3.17 20.67 -13.93
CA GLU A 114 -2.85 21.33 -12.65
C GLU A 114 -1.49 20.93 -12.07
N CYS A 115 -0.93 19.82 -12.57
CA CYS A 115 0.34 19.26 -12.12
C CYS A 115 1.48 19.50 -13.12
N GLN A 116 2.68 19.78 -12.61
CA GLN A 116 3.91 19.85 -13.39
C GLN A 116 4.65 18.52 -13.34
N ARG A 117 5.22 18.08 -14.47
CA ARG A 117 5.90 16.77 -14.57
C ARG A 117 7.07 16.57 -13.60
N ASN A 118 7.72 17.66 -13.21
CA ASN A 118 8.91 17.65 -12.34
C ASN A 118 8.63 18.01 -10.88
N GLU A 119 7.38 18.33 -10.52
CA GLU A 119 7.04 18.63 -9.13
C GLU A 119 6.69 17.37 -8.33
N GLU A 120 6.82 17.45 -7.02
CA GLU A 120 6.42 16.36 -6.12
C GLU A 120 4.88 16.32 -6.02
N ILE A 121 4.30 15.14 -6.28
CA ILE A 121 2.84 14.97 -6.31
C ILE A 121 2.47 13.80 -5.41
N ARG A 122 1.60 14.04 -4.42
CA ARG A 122 1.00 12.97 -3.62
C ARG A 122 -0.39 12.67 -4.13
N VAL A 123 -0.59 11.49 -4.70
CA VAL A 123 -1.89 10.99 -5.16
C VAL A 123 -2.49 10.12 -4.07
N LEU A 124 -3.57 10.60 -3.46
CA LEU A 124 -4.28 9.94 -2.37
C LEU A 124 -5.57 9.31 -2.92
N ILE A 125 -5.71 7.99 -2.76
CA ILE A 125 -6.92 7.26 -3.11
C ILE A 125 -7.80 7.13 -1.87
N ARG A 126 -9.05 7.59 -1.96
CA ARG A 126 -10.08 7.42 -0.93
C ARG A 126 -11.21 6.56 -1.48
N THR A 127 -11.53 5.48 -0.77
CA THR A 127 -12.60 4.57 -1.16
C THR A 127 -12.96 3.67 0.02
N SER A 128 -14.24 3.33 0.14
CA SER A 128 -14.70 2.25 1.02
C SER A 128 -14.56 0.86 0.37
N ASP A 129 -14.42 0.80 -0.95
CA ASP A 129 -14.32 -0.46 -1.69
C ASP A 129 -12.95 -1.12 -1.48
N LEU A 130 -12.96 -2.23 -0.75
CA LEU A 130 -11.74 -2.97 -0.42
C LEU A 130 -11.07 -3.55 -1.66
N THR A 131 -11.82 -3.86 -2.71
CA THR A 131 -11.28 -4.43 -3.95
C THR A 131 -10.51 -3.38 -4.75
N LEU A 132 -10.98 -2.14 -4.77
CA LEU A 132 -10.32 -0.99 -5.39
C LEU A 132 -8.99 -0.68 -4.68
N LYS A 133 -8.93 -0.82 -3.34
CA LYS A 133 -7.67 -0.73 -2.58
C LYS A 133 -6.63 -1.79 -3.03
N LYS A 134 -7.05 -2.89 -3.65
CA LYS A 134 -6.18 -3.98 -4.17
C LYS A 134 -5.73 -3.76 -5.62
N LEU A 135 -6.25 -2.73 -6.30
CA LEU A 135 -5.85 -2.44 -7.67
C LEU A 135 -4.41 -1.94 -7.71
N PRO A 136 -3.59 -2.36 -8.69
CA PRO A 136 -2.26 -1.84 -8.90
C PRO A 136 -2.33 -0.45 -9.58
N LEU A 137 -2.95 0.54 -8.92
CA LEU A 137 -3.16 1.89 -9.46
C LEU A 137 -1.86 2.63 -9.79
N HIS A 138 -0.73 2.20 -9.24
CA HIS A 138 0.60 2.69 -9.60
C HIS A 138 0.95 2.42 -11.07
N LEU A 139 0.26 1.47 -11.72
CA LEU A 139 0.40 1.16 -13.16
C LEU A 139 -0.39 2.11 -14.07
N TRP A 140 -1.09 3.10 -13.50
CA TRP A 140 -1.67 4.19 -14.27
C TRP A 140 -0.56 4.98 -14.97
N ASP A 141 -0.71 5.22 -16.27
CA ASP A 141 0.26 5.96 -17.10
C ASP A 141 0.57 7.39 -16.62
N PHE A 142 -0.22 7.92 -15.68
CA PHE A 142 0.11 9.13 -14.94
C PHE A 142 1.47 9.01 -14.25
N PHE A 143 1.72 7.92 -13.51
CA PHE A 143 2.98 7.73 -12.77
C PHE A 143 4.18 7.50 -13.70
N GLU A 144 3.95 7.03 -14.92
CA GLU A 144 5.00 6.96 -15.96
C GLU A 144 5.40 8.36 -16.46
N SER A 145 4.44 9.30 -16.49
CA SER A 145 4.64 10.68 -16.98
C SER A 145 5.09 11.69 -15.91
N TYR A 146 4.80 11.40 -14.64
CA TYR A 146 5.07 12.22 -13.47
C TYR A 146 5.92 11.41 -12.50
N SER A 147 7.23 11.35 -12.74
CA SER A 147 8.15 10.46 -12.02
C SER A 147 8.27 10.72 -10.52
N ASN A 148 7.91 11.94 -10.09
CA ASN A 148 7.91 12.37 -8.69
C ASN A 148 6.51 12.24 -8.06
N ALA A 149 5.58 11.56 -8.72
CA ALA A 149 4.26 11.26 -8.18
C ALA A 149 4.30 9.98 -7.35
N GLU A 150 3.73 10.04 -6.14
CA GLU A 150 3.62 8.93 -5.22
C GLU A 150 2.15 8.60 -4.95
N LEU A 151 1.81 7.32 -5.06
CA LEU A 151 0.50 6.80 -4.73
C LEU A 151 0.43 6.39 -3.25
N ALA A 152 -0.63 6.81 -2.55
CA ALA A 152 -0.98 6.30 -1.22
C ALA A 152 -2.49 6.08 -1.09
N ILE A 153 -2.87 5.16 -0.20
CA ILE A 153 -4.27 4.96 0.21
C ILE A 153 -4.52 5.85 1.44
N SER A 154 -5.55 6.67 1.37
CA SER A 154 -5.98 7.56 2.46
C SER A 154 -7.22 6.99 3.14
N PRO A 155 -7.37 7.15 4.47
CA PRO A 155 -8.65 6.89 5.13
C PRO A 155 -9.73 7.83 4.59
N LEU A 156 -10.99 7.42 4.72
CA LEU A 156 -12.16 8.21 4.30
C LEU A 156 -12.33 9.48 5.13
N GLU A 157 -12.09 9.36 6.45
CA GLU A 157 -12.18 10.48 7.39
C GLU A 157 -10.78 10.96 7.78
N LEU A 158 -10.52 12.25 7.54
CA LEU A 158 -9.29 12.92 7.96
C LEU A 158 -9.67 14.17 8.74
N GLU A 159 -9.51 14.14 10.06
CA GLU A 159 -9.46 15.37 10.85
C GLU A 159 -8.09 16.03 10.70
N PRO A 160 -8.03 17.37 10.59
CA PRO A 160 -6.77 18.09 10.69
C PRO A 160 -6.09 17.74 12.01
N LEU A 161 -4.83 17.28 11.97
CA LEU A 161 -4.03 17.15 13.18
C LEU A 161 -3.97 18.53 13.86
N ALA A 162 -4.48 18.61 15.09
CA ALA A 162 -4.32 19.78 15.93
C ALA A 162 -2.84 19.94 16.29
N GLY A 163 -2.10 20.66 15.46
CA GLY A 163 -0.71 20.99 15.71
C GLY A 163 0.14 20.91 14.45
N ASN A 164 0.67 22.05 14.02
CA ASN A 164 1.85 22.11 13.17
C ASN A 164 2.99 21.41 13.92
N GLN A 165 3.18 20.10 13.71
CA GLN A 165 4.40 19.43 14.14
C GLN A 165 5.51 19.85 13.19
N ILE A 166 6.07 21.02 13.49
CA ILE A 166 7.26 21.56 12.86
C ILE A 166 8.37 20.53 13.10
N PHE A 167 8.83 19.86 12.03
CA PHE A 167 10.09 19.13 12.08
C PHE A 167 11.15 20.13 12.53
N ARG A 168 11.72 19.90 13.73
CA ARG A 168 12.73 20.81 14.25
C ARG A 168 13.95 20.66 13.36
N PRO A 169 14.48 21.76 12.78
CA PRO A 169 15.70 21.70 11.98
C PRO A 169 16.81 21.00 12.79
N GLY A 170 17.33 19.87 12.28
CA GLY A 170 18.35 19.06 12.95
C GLY A 170 17.85 17.85 13.75
N SER A 171 16.55 17.60 13.87
CA SER A 171 16.05 16.35 14.46
C SER A 171 16.26 15.18 13.50
N ARG A 172 16.90 14.10 13.98
CA ARG A 172 16.97 12.84 13.22
C ARG A 172 15.63 12.12 13.27
N LEU A 173 15.18 11.63 12.12
CA LEU A 173 13.97 10.81 12.01
C LEU A 173 14.23 9.42 12.60
N LYS A 174 13.37 8.97 13.51
CA LYS A 174 13.48 7.63 14.08
C LYS A 174 12.75 6.61 13.22
N ILE A 175 13.48 5.63 12.72
CA ILE A 175 12.95 4.55 11.89
C ILE A 175 13.08 3.22 12.64
N LEU A 176 11.96 2.53 12.83
CA LEU A 176 11.95 1.13 13.27
C LEU A 176 11.83 0.23 12.05
N ALA A 177 12.87 -0.53 11.76
CA ALA A 177 12.90 -1.50 10.67
C ALA A 177 12.73 -2.91 11.23
N ILE A 178 11.54 -3.49 11.00
CA ILE A 178 11.17 -4.85 11.39
C ILE A 178 11.36 -5.74 10.16
N LEU A 179 12.32 -6.65 10.27
CA LEU A 179 12.69 -7.57 9.21
C LEU A 179 12.21 -8.96 9.62
N GLY A 180 11.13 -9.39 8.99
CA GLY A 180 10.49 -10.67 9.21
C GLY A 180 11.31 -11.85 8.72
N HIS A 181 10.64 -12.98 8.50
CA HIS A 181 11.32 -14.19 8.02
C HIS A 181 12.06 -13.95 6.69
N GLN A 182 13.35 -14.30 6.64
CA GLN A 182 14.26 -13.88 5.56
C GLN A 182 14.33 -14.83 4.35
N ASP A 183 13.64 -15.97 4.38
CA ASP A 183 13.79 -17.01 3.35
C ASP A 183 13.40 -16.50 1.95
N GLY A 184 14.38 -16.38 1.04
CA GLY A 184 14.18 -15.87 -0.31
C GLY A 184 13.96 -14.36 -0.44
N ILE A 185 14.20 -13.55 0.60
CA ILE A 185 14.10 -12.08 0.56
C ILE A 185 15.48 -11.45 0.80
N ASN A 186 15.94 -10.59 -0.12
CA ASN A 186 17.20 -9.84 0.05
C ASN A 186 17.00 -8.64 0.98
N ILE A 187 17.04 -8.89 2.28
CA ILE A 187 16.89 -7.88 3.33
C ILE A 187 18.12 -6.96 3.43
N GLU A 188 19.30 -7.39 2.97
CA GLU A 188 20.50 -6.55 2.98
C GLU A 188 20.37 -5.32 2.07
N ALA A 189 19.66 -5.43 0.96
CA ALA A 189 19.39 -4.30 0.08
C ALA A 189 18.50 -3.24 0.77
N ASP A 190 17.43 -3.69 1.43
CA ASP A 190 16.53 -2.84 2.22
C ASP A 190 17.27 -2.19 3.39
N LEU A 191 18.15 -2.94 4.08
CA LEU A 191 19.01 -2.44 5.15
C LEU A 191 19.93 -1.31 4.67
N LYS A 192 20.66 -1.55 3.57
CA LYS A 192 21.57 -0.54 3.00
C LYS A 192 20.82 0.72 2.57
N LEU A 193 19.63 0.55 1.99
CA LEU A 193 18.79 1.67 1.59
C LEU A 193 18.38 2.51 2.81
N LEU A 194 17.84 1.90 3.86
CA LEU A 194 17.40 2.61 5.06
C LEU A 194 18.55 3.31 5.78
N GLN A 195 19.73 2.67 5.86
CA GLN A 195 20.93 3.26 6.46
C GLN A 195 21.52 4.41 5.63
N SER A 196 21.28 4.43 4.32
CA SER A 196 21.75 5.50 3.44
C SER A 196 20.92 6.79 3.55
N LEU A 197 19.75 6.74 4.19
CA LEU A 197 18.87 7.89 4.31
C LEU A 197 19.53 8.98 5.18
N PRO A 198 19.58 10.24 4.70
CA PRO A 198 20.18 11.33 5.48
C PRO A 198 19.29 11.66 6.69
N GLN A 199 19.94 12.06 7.78
CA GLN A 199 19.25 12.52 9.01
C GLN A 199 18.29 11.48 9.62
N THR A 200 18.61 10.20 9.54
CA THR A 200 17.82 9.13 10.17
C THR A 200 18.58 8.44 11.31
N GLU A 201 17.84 7.90 12.26
CA GLU A 201 18.30 6.95 13.27
C GLU A 201 17.49 5.67 13.07
N VAL A 202 18.13 4.61 12.57
CA VAL A 202 17.45 3.36 12.23
C VAL A 202 17.73 2.31 13.28
N THR A 203 16.66 1.77 13.88
CA THR A 203 16.71 0.61 14.78
C THR A 203 16.22 -0.62 14.03
N PHE A 204 17.03 -1.68 14.03
CA PHE A 204 16.74 -2.91 13.31
C PHE A 204 16.30 -4.01 14.26
N LEU A 205 15.21 -4.69 13.88
CA LEU A 205 14.77 -5.94 14.46
C LEU A 205 14.81 -7.02 13.37
N ALA A 206 15.80 -7.91 13.41
CA ALA A 206 15.94 -9.00 12.44
C ALA A 206 15.43 -10.32 13.02
N GLU A 207 14.45 -10.91 12.34
CA GLU A 207 13.69 -12.08 12.79
C GLU A 207 13.28 -12.01 14.27
N PRO A 208 12.68 -10.88 14.74
CA PRO A 208 12.42 -10.68 16.16
C PRO A 208 11.36 -11.63 16.70
N LYS A 209 11.37 -11.79 18.02
CA LYS A 209 10.25 -12.33 18.76
C LYS A 209 9.16 -11.28 18.90
N LYS A 210 7.93 -11.77 19.07
CA LYS A 210 6.72 -10.94 19.19
C LYS A 210 6.80 -9.85 20.27
N HIS A 211 7.38 -10.18 21.43
CA HIS A 211 7.52 -9.21 22.53
C HIS A 211 8.49 -8.08 22.18
N GLU A 212 9.56 -8.34 21.42
CA GLU A 212 10.52 -7.31 21.01
C GLU A 212 9.87 -6.26 20.11
N ILE A 213 8.98 -6.68 19.21
CA ILE A 213 8.18 -5.76 18.40
C ILE A 213 7.27 -4.92 19.30
N ASN A 214 6.53 -5.56 20.20
CA ASN A 214 5.64 -4.85 21.12
C ASN A 214 6.40 -3.86 22.01
N ASP A 215 7.54 -4.26 22.57
CA ASP A 215 8.37 -3.41 23.41
C ASP A 215 8.87 -2.18 22.64
N GLN A 216 9.23 -2.32 21.37
CA GLN A 216 9.61 -1.16 20.55
C GLN A 216 8.40 -0.26 20.22
N LEU A 217 7.26 -0.83 19.84
CA LEU A 217 6.04 -0.07 19.51
C LEU A 217 5.46 0.68 20.73
N TRP A 218 5.64 0.12 21.93
CA TRP A 218 5.11 0.66 23.18
C TRP A 218 6.14 1.43 24.03
N GLY A 219 7.43 1.21 23.80
CA GLY A 219 8.53 1.76 24.61
C GLY A 219 8.95 3.16 24.18
N GLN A 220 8.91 3.47 22.88
CA GLN A 220 9.37 4.77 22.36
C GLN A 220 8.50 5.32 21.23
N ALA A 221 8.77 6.57 20.85
CA ALA A 221 8.15 7.22 19.70
C ALA A 221 8.96 6.96 18.43
N TRP A 222 8.26 6.76 17.32
CA TRP A 222 8.82 6.50 16.00
C TRP A 222 8.26 7.50 15.00
N ASP A 223 9.05 7.96 14.04
CA ASP A 223 8.55 8.74 12.91
C ASP A 223 8.10 7.82 11.77
N ILE A 224 8.87 6.75 11.52
CA ILE A 224 8.64 5.79 10.44
C ILE A 224 8.74 4.36 11.00
N ILE A 225 7.82 3.49 10.57
CA ILE A 225 7.95 2.04 10.72
C ILE A 225 8.10 1.42 9.34
N PHE A 226 9.08 0.54 9.18
CA PHE A 226 9.29 -0.25 7.98
C PHE A 226 9.17 -1.73 8.34
N PHE A 227 8.33 -2.46 7.61
CA PHE A 227 8.22 -3.91 7.71
C PHE A 227 8.58 -4.55 6.37
N ALA A 228 9.48 -5.53 6.38
CA ALA A 228 9.77 -6.38 5.22
C ALA A 228 9.75 -7.85 5.64
N GLY A 229 8.97 -8.67 4.95
CA GLY A 229 8.88 -10.09 5.27
C GLY A 229 7.70 -10.77 4.60
N HIS A 230 7.61 -12.08 4.80
CA HIS A 230 6.47 -12.86 4.30
C HIS A 230 5.19 -12.50 5.04
N SER A 231 4.09 -12.45 4.31
CA SER A 231 2.75 -12.37 4.87
C SER A 231 1.84 -13.38 4.18
N GLU A 232 0.82 -13.82 4.90
CA GLU A 232 -0.18 -14.77 4.44
C GLU A 232 -1.54 -14.35 4.95
N THR A 233 -2.56 -14.52 4.13
CA THR A 233 -3.95 -14.34 4.55
C THR A 233 -4.65 -15.69 4.53
N GLU A 234 -5.08 -16.13 5.70
CA GLU A 234 -5.98 -17.27 5.85
C GLU A 234 -7.42 -16.74 6.03
N GLY A 235 -8.25 -16.90 4.99
CA GLY A 235 -9.61 -16.34 4.98
C GLY A 235 -9.62 -14.82 4.90
N GLU A 236 -10.14 -14.14 5.92
CA GLU A 236 -10.14 -12.68 6.06
C GLU A 236 -9.03 -12.17 7.01
N THR A 237 -8.32 -13.07 7.70
CA THR A 237 -7.31 -12.69 8.69
C THR A 237 -5.91 -12.80 8.12
N GLY A 238 -5.34 -11.66 7.75
CA GLY A 238 -3.93 -11.60 7.37
C GLY A 238 -2.99 -11.73 8.57
N ARG A 239 -1.83 -12.34 8.36
CA ARG A 239 -0.75 -12.52 9.33
C ARG A 239 0.59 -12.16 8.68
N ILE A 240 1.48 -11.56 9.46
CA ILE A 240 2.86 -11.29 9.05
C ILE A 240 3.81 -12.25 9.77
N TYR A 241 4.72 -12.86 9.03
CA TYR A 241 5.76 -13.73 9.59
C TYR A 241 6.92 -12.87 10.07
N ILE A 242 7.10 -12.82 11.39
CA ILE A 242 8.11 -11.98 12.02
C ILE A 242 9.44 -12.71 12.17
N ASN A 243 9.43 -14.03 12.14
CA ASN A 243 10.61 -14.90 12.13
C ASN A 243 10.18 -16.29 11.56
N PRO A 244 11.08 -17.27 11.40
CA PRO A 244 10.72 -18.56 10.81
C PRO A 244 9.70 -19.36 11.64
N GLN A 245 9.53 -19.02 12.92
CA GLN A 245 8.69 -19.72 13.89
C GLN A 245 7.35 -19.05 14.18
N ASP A 246 7.34 -17.73 14.22
CA ASP A 246 6.26 -16.92 14.75
C ASP A 246 5.64 -16.02 13.68
N SER A 247 4.34 -15.79 13.83
CA SER A 247 3.60 -14.82 13.04
C SER A 247 2.68 -13.98 13.94
N ILE A 248 2.47 -12.72 13.54
CA ILE A 248 1.56 -11.80 14.21
C ILE A 248 0.32 -11.60 13.32
N PRO A 249 -0.91 -11.80 13.84
CA PRO A 249 -2.11 -11.37 13.14
C PRO A 249 -2.07 -9.87 12.86
N ILE A 250 -2.51 -9.44 11.68
CA ILE A 250 -2.54 -8.01 11.32
C ILE A 250 -3.32 -7.20 12.36
N GLU A 251 -4.42 -7.75 12.90
CA GLU A 251 -5.20 -7.10 13.95
C GLU A 251 -4.37 -6.82 15.21
N GLU A 252 -3.49 -7.73 15.59
CA GLU A 252 -2.63 -7.55 16.75
C GLU A 252 -1.53 -6.51 16.49
N LEU A 253 -0.93 -6.55 15.29
CA LEU A 253 0.02 -5.53 14.86
C LEU A 253 -0.65 -4.14 14.85
N TRP A 254 -1.93 -4.09 14.46
CA TRP A 254 -2.71 -2.87 14.41
C TRP A 254 -2.84 -2.17 15.76
N TYR A 255 -3.04 -2.92 16.84
CA TYR A 255 -3.04 -2.35 18.19
C TYR A 255 -1.72 -1.68 18.54
N GLY A 256 -0.59 -2.30 18.17
CA GLY A 256 0.74 -1.71 18.34
C GLY A 256 0.93 -0.44 17.50
N LEU A 257 0.51 -0.46 16.22
CA LEU A 257 0.58 0.69 15.33
C LEU A 257 -0.29 1.85 15.83
N LYS A 258 -1.49 1.59 16.33
CA LYS A 258 -2.37 2.62 16.92
C LYS A 258 -1.71 3.33 18.10
N LYS A 259 -0.92 2.61 18.91
CA LYS A 259 -0.11 3.20 19.98
C LYS A 259 1.06 4.01 19.44
N ALA A 260 1.75 3.54 18.42
CA ALA A 260 2.82 4.29 17.76
C ALA A 260 2.29 5.60 17.12
N VAL A 261 1.12 5.57 16.47
CA VAL A 261 0.44 6.76 15.91
C VAL A 261 0.09 7.77 17.01
N GLN A 262 -0.43 7.31 18.15
CA GLN A 262 -0.68 8.19 19.32
C GLN A 262 0.58 8.88 19.84
N ARG A 263 1.76 8.35 19.53
CA ARG A 263 3.07 8.88 19.94
C ARG A 263 3.83 9.62 18.84
N GLY A 264 3.22 9.82 17.67
CA GLY A 264 3.79 10.62 16.59
C GLY A 264 4.30 9.83 15.39
N LEU A 265 3.93 8.56 15.23
CA LEU A 265 4.18 7.82 13.98
C LEU A 265 3.46 8.49 12.81
N LYS A 266 4.21 8.76 11.73
CA LYS A 266 3.73 9.48 10.55
C LYS A 266 3.57 8.58 9.33
N LEU A 267 4.47 7.59 9.20
CA LEU A 267 4.51 6.70 8.05
C LEU A 267 4.75 5.26 8.48
N ALA A 268 3.97 4.33 7.94
CA ALA A 268 4.33 2.92 7.93
C ALA A 268 4.45 2.39 6.50
N ILE A 269 5.54 1.67 6.24
CA ILE A 269 5.83 1.04 4.97
C ILE A 269 5.79 -0.47 5.17
N PHE A 270 4.91 -1.16 4.47
CA PHE A 270 4.85 -2.63 4.47
C PHE A 270 5.26 -3.17 3.11
N ASN A 271 6.44 -3.80 3.07
CA ASN A 271 6.99 -4.53 1.93
C ASN A 271 6.72 -6.03 2.14
N SER A 272 5.47 -6.45 1.90
CA SER A 272 5.02 -7.82 2.12
C SER A 272 4.14 -8.33 0.98
N CYS A 273 4.20 -9.64 0.72
CA CYS A 273 3.56 -10.29 -0.43
C CYS A 273 2.02 -10.19 -0.42
N ASP A 274 1.42 -10.02 0.75
CA ASP A 274 -0.02 -9.78 0.94
C ASP A 274 -0.22 -8.56 1.88
N GLY A 275 -0.34 -7.37 1.30
CA GLY A 275 -0.63 -6.11 2.00
C GLY A 275 -2.14 -5.85 2.19
N LEU A 276 -2.99 -6.78 1.78
CA LEU A 276 -4.42 -6.55 1.59
C LEU A 276 -5.17 -6.44 2.92
N GLY A 277 -4.88 -7.32 3.89
CA GLY A 277 -5.50 -7.25 5.22
C GLY A 277 -5.09 -6.00 6.03
N LEU A 278 -3.95 -5.38 5.70
CA LEU A 278 -3.50 -4.11 6.32
C LEU A 278 -4.33 -2.92 5.83
N ALA A 279 -4.76 -2.94 4.55
CA ALA A 279 -5.53 -1.85 3.95
C ALA A 279 -6.98 -1.78 4.46
N GLU A 280 -7.53 -2.90 4.92
CA GLU A 280 -8.92 -3.01 5.38
C GLU A 280 -9.12 -2.34 6.74
N LYS A 281 -8.09 -2.33 7.60
CA LYS A 281 -8.16 -1.73 8.93
C LYS A 281 -7.78 -0.24 8.95
N LEU A 282 -7.29 0.31 7.83
CA LEU A 282 -6.82 1.72 7.72
C LEU A 282 -7.77 2.75 8.32
N ASP A 283 -9.07 2.56 8.14
CA ASP A 283 -10.11 3.47 8.60
C ASP A 283 -10.25 3.50 10.15
N ASP A 284 -9.64 2.56 10.88
CA ASP A 284 -9.61 2.51 12.36
C ASP A 284 -8.49 3.39 12.99
N LEU A 285 -7.60 3.96 12.18
CA LEU A 285 -6.50 4.81 12.65
C LEU A 285 -6.89 6.28 12.75
N LYS A 286 -6.23 6.96 13.69
CA LYS A 286 -6.42 8.40 13.88
C LYS A 286 -5.98 9.19 12.62
N PRO A 287 -6.56 10.37 12.40
CA PRO A 287 -6.22 11.24 11.29
C PRO A 287 -4.73 11.64 11.22
N GLY A 288 -4.22 11.82 9.99
CA GLY A 288 -2.87 12.35 9.73
C GLY A 288 -1.74 11.34 9.63
N PHE A 289 -2.06 10.04 9.61
CA PHE A 289 -1.11 8.95 9.38
C PHE A 289 -1.21 8.42 7.94
N LEU A 290 -0.07 8.13 7.31
CA LEU A 290 0.00 7.53 5.97
C LEU A 290 0.51 6.09 6.06
N ILE A 291 -0.16 5.17 5.38
CA ILE A 291 0.39 3.84 5.10
C ILE A 291 0.75 3.75 3.64
N LYS A 292 1.99 3.33 3.38
CA LYS A 292 2.42 2.89 2.05
C LYS A 292 2.51 1.37 2.03
N LEU A 293 1.66 0.76 1.23
CA LEU A 293 1.70 -0.67 0.96
C LEU A 293 2.49 -0.90 -0.33
N LEU A 294 3.66 -1.50 -0.21
CA LEU A 294 4.44 -1.97 -1.36
C LEU A 294 4.03 -3.41 -1.64
N ILE A 295 2.97 -3.58 -2.43
CA ILE A 295 2.55 -4.90 -2.90
C ILE A 295 3.47 -5.29 -4.06
N GLY A 296 4.32 -6.29 -3.85
CA GLY A 296 5.26 -6.77 -4.85
C GLY A 296 4.54 -7.35 -6.07
N THR A 297 4.41 -6.57 -7.13
CA THR A 297 3.92 -7.04 -8.44
C THR A 297 5.07 -7.39 -9.40
N GLU A 298 6.31 -7.04 -9.04
CA GLU A 298 7.50 -7.24 -9.88
C GLU A 298 8.66 -7.88 -9.09
N ARG A 299 8.51 -9.15 -8.70
CA ARG A 299 9.66 -10.01 -8.37
C ARG A 299 9.65 -11.26 -9.25
#